data_AF-A0A453GY93-F1
#
_entry.id   AF-A0A453GY93-F1
#
_cell.length_a   1.000
_cell.length_b   1.000
_cell.length_c   1.000
_cell.angle_alpha   90.00
_cell.angle_beta   90.00
_cell.angle_gamma   90.00
#
_symmetry.space_group_name_H-M   'P 1'
#
loop_
_entity.id
_entity.type
_entity.pdbx_description
1 polymer ?
#
loop_
_entity_poly.entity_id
_entity_poly.type
_entity_poly.pdbx_seq_one_letter_code
_entity_poly.pdbx_strand_id
1 'polypeptide(L)'
;MIRYGKYSNAMLALNFGFTLSRNIYDQAHIWIDISEQDPLYKKKLDIWQKHRTPKSEHVCSSGCTRTTFAIKEVKYSGNKGVGIPQALRAFVRVFCATSIEELEEMAVEAAENDGRLARRPLKHAEREVHAHRKLLMHLDSMIQGHSTAIEQLETIDGAASRSMHQFRKEMAKNLLAGELQVLQSAYAWVANYCKTVACT
;
A
#
# COMPACT_ATOMS: atom_id res chain seq x y z
N MET A 1 -25.07 21.74 9.77
CA MET A 1 -24.24 20.83 8.94
C MET A 1 -24.04 19.53 9.71
N ILE A 2 -24.24 18.37 9.08
CA ILE A 2 -24.08 17.04 9.72
C ILE A 2 -22.80 16.35 9.26
N ARG A 3 -22.32 15.36 10.01
CA ARG A 3 -21.13 14.58 9.70
C ARG A 3 -21.49 13.25 9.04
N TYR A 4 -20.96 13.01 7.85
CA TYR A 4 -21.30 11.82 7.04
C TYR A 4 -20.59 10.55 7.53
N GLY A 5 -19.44 10.69 8.19
CA GLY A 5 -18.68 9.55 8.73
C GLY A 5 -17.17 9.78 8.71
N LYS A 6 -16.40 8.69 8.80
CA LYS A 6 -14.94 8.66 8.63
C LYS A 6 -14.61 8.07 7.25
N TYR A 7 -14.97 8.80 6.20
CA TYR A 7 -14.85 8.35 4.81
C TYR A 7 -13.69 9.04 4.10
N SER A 8 -12.95 8.28 3.29
CA SER A 8 -11.95 8.83 2.36
C SER A 8 -12.63 9.62 1.24
N ASN A 9 -11.88 10.48 0.56
CA ASN A 9 -12.35 11.17 -0.64
C ASN A 9 -12.78 10.20 -1.75
N ALA A 10 -12.17 9.01 -1.85
CA ALA A 10 -12.63 7.98 -2.79
C ALA A 10 -14.07 7.54 -2.50
N MET A 11 -14.38 7.27 -1.22
CA MET A 11 -15.72 6.89 -0.78
C MET A 11 -16.71 8.05 -0.89
N LEU A 12 -16.28 9.28 -0.55
CA LEU A 12 -17.11 10.48 -0.65
C LEU A 12 -17.47 10.80 -2.11
N ALA A 13 -16.49 10.74 -3.02
CA ALA A 13 -16.70 11.00 -4.43
C ALA A 13 -17.64 9.97 -5.05
N LEU A 14 -17.43 8.68 -4.77
CA LEU A 14 -18.20 7.59 -5.38
C LEU A 14 -19.66 7.55 -4.90
N ASN A 15 -19.90 7.71 -3.58
CA ASN A 15 -21.23 7.49 -3.01
C ASN A 15 -22.04 8.78 -2.79
N PHE A 16 -21.36 9.92 -2.67
CA PHE A 16 -22.00 11.19 -2.30
C PHE A 16 -21.73 12.32 -3.31
N GLY A 17 -20.84 12.12 -4.28
CA GLY A 17 -20.60 13.09 -5.34
C GLY A 17 -19.88 14.35 -4.89
N PHE A 18 -19.07 14.29 -3.83
CA PHE A 18 -18.21 15.41 -3.42
C PHE A 18 -16.92 14.92 -2.77
N THR A 19 -15.96 15.82 -2.58
CA THR A 19 -14.71 15.56 -1.84
C THR A 19 -14.46 16.69 -0.83
N LEU A 20 -13.56 16.44 0.12
CA LEU A 20 -13.08 17.44 1.06
C LEU A 20 -11.60 17.75 0.78
N SER A 21 -11.23 19.02 0.77
CA SER A 21 -9.82 19.42 0.77
C SER A 21 -9.15 18.94 2.06
N ARG A 22 -7.98 18.29 1.97
CA ARG A 22 -7.20 17.80 3.13
C ARG A 22 -8.00 16.87 4.05
N ASN A 23 -8.61 15.83 3.48
CA ASN A 23 -9.41 14.88 4.25
C ASN A 23 -8.50 13.95 5.08
N ILE A 24 -8.52 14.09 6.40
CA ILE A 24 -7.74 13.25 7.34
C ILE A 24 -8.12 11.77 7.34
N TYR A 25 -9.19 11.39 6.63
CA TYR A 25 -9.64 10.01 6.46
C TYR A 25 -9.26 9.41 5.11
N ASP A 26 -8.46 10.12 4.31
CA ASP A 26 -7.96 9.59 3.05
C ASP A 26 -7.13 8.31 3.25
N GLN A 27 -7.21 7.48 2.22
CA GLN A 27 -6.57 6.17 2.15
C GLN A 27 -6.06 5.99 0.73
N ALA A 28 -4.94 5.31 0.59
CA ALA A 28 -4.44 4.85 -0.70
C ALA A 28 -4.45 3.33 -0.72
N HIS A 29 -4.61 2.74 -1.91
CA HIS A 29 -4.50 1.30 -2.11
C HIS A 29 -3.17 0.98 -2.77
N ILE A 30 -2.39 0.09 -2.15
CA ILE A 30 -1.17 -0.47 -2.72
C ILE A 30 -1.53 -1.80 -3.40
N TRP A 31 -1.04 -1.99 -4.62
CA TRP A 31 -1.35 -3.13 -5.48
C TRP A 31 -0.05 -3.83 -5.86
N ILE A 32 0.17 -5.05 -5.37
CA ILE A 32 1.38 -5.80 -5.67
C ILE A 32 1.00 -7.19 -6.17
N ASP A 33 1.56 -7.55 -7.32
CA ASP A 33 1.38 -8.84 -7.98
C ASP A 33 2.68 -9.65 -7.88
N ILE A 34 2.57 -10.92 -7.48
CA ILE A 34 3.69 -11.86 -7.61
C ILE A 34 3.74 -12.27 -9.08
N SER A 35 4.86 -12.02 -9.76
CA SER A 35 5.04 -12.38 -11.16
C SER A 35 4.97 -13.90 -11.34
N GLU A 36 4.23 -14.36 -12.37
CA GLU A 36 4.17 -15.78 -12.73
C GLU A 36 5.52 -16.34 -13.21
N GLN A 37 6.45 -15.46 -13.59
CA GLN A 37 7.82 -15.80 -13.96
C GLN A 37 8.74 -15.98 -12.73
N ASP A 38 8.26 -15.66 -11.52
CA ASP A 38 8.98 -15.94 -10.28
C ASP A 38 9.13 -17.46 -10.10
N PRO A 39 10.36 -18.01 -9.95
CA PRO A 39 10.56 -19.46 -9.76
C PRO A 39 9.82 -20.03 -8.55
N LEU A 40 9.54 -19.19 -7.54
CA LEU A 40 8.84 -19.53 -6.31
C LEU A 40 7.36 -19.13 -6.34
N TYR A 41 6.83 -18.66 -7.48
CA TYR A 41 5.47 -18.13 -7.62
C TYR A 41 4.41 -18.99 -6.91
N LYS A 42 4.36 -20.28 -7.24
CA LYS A 42 3.36 -21.21 -6.66
C LYS A 42 3.48 -21.31 -5.14
N LYS A 43 4.70 -21.42 -4.61
CA LYS A 43 4.95 -21.57 -3.17
C LYS A 43 4.65 -20.27 -2.41
N LYS A 44 5.05 -19.12 -2.95
CA LYS A 44 4.74 -17.79 -2.39
C LYS A 44 3.23 -17.54 -2.35
N LEU A 45 2.52 -17.93 -3.40
CA LEU A 45 1.06 -17.79 -3.46
C LEU A 45 0.36 -18.72 -2.45
N ASP A 46 0.75 -19.99 -2.41
CA ASP A 46 0.19 -20.99 -1.50
C ASP A 46 0.37 -20.58 -0.03
N ILE A 47 1.60 -20.26 0.38
CA ILE A 47 1.87 -19.85 1.77
C ILE A 47 1.16 -18.55 2.13
N TRP A 48 1.08 -17.59 1.20
CA TRP A 48 0.37 -16.34 1.46
C TRP A 48 -1.13 -16.58 1.64
N GLN A 49 -1.75 -17.40 0.80
CA GLN A 49 -3.17 -17.72 0.86
C GLN A 49 -3.52 -18.50 2.13
N LYS A 50 -2.71 -19.51 2.50
CA LYS A 50 -2.90 -20.34 3.69
C LYS A 50 -2.91 -19.52 4.99
N HIS A 51 -2.13 -18.46 5.05
CA HIS A 51 -1.97 -17.64 6.26
C HIS A 51 -2.72 -16.30 6.20
N ARG A 52 -3.55 -16.07 5.17
CA ARG A 52 -4.34 -14.85 5.03
C ARG A 52 -5.47 -14.84 6.08
N THR A 53 -5.57 -13.76 6.85
CA THR A 53 -6.70 -13.60 7.78
C THR A 53 -7.96 -13.20 7.01
N PRO A 54 -9.16 -13.74 7.35
CA PRO A 54 -10.41 -13.52 6.60
C PRO A 54 -10.84 -12.06 6.45
N LYS A 55 -10.38 -11.15 7.32
CA LYS A 55 -10.83 -9.74 7.34
C LYS A 55 -10.21 -8.85 6.25
N SER A 56 -9.38 -9.39 5.36
CA SER A 56 -8.84 -8.68 4.20
C SER A 56 -9.82 -8.75 3.02
N GLU A 57 -11.08 -8.33 3.22
CA GLU A 57 -12.09 -8.35 2.16
C GLU A 57 -11.91 -7.14 1.22
N HIS A 58 -11.16 -7.37 0.16
CA HIS A 58 -11.53 -7.00 -1.21
C HIS A 58 -10.94 -8.09 -2.11
N VAL A 59 -11.63 -9.23 -2.14
CA VAL A 59 -11.33 -10.30 -3.08
C VAL A 59 -11.90 -9.86 -4.43
N CYS A 60 -11.04 -9.65 -5.43
CA CYS A 60 -11.50 -9.61 -6.82
C CYS A 60 -12.17 -10.96 -7.11
N SER A 61 -13.44 -10.95 -7.49
CA SER A 61 -14.32 -12.10 -7.75
C SER A 61 -13.89 -12.98 -8.94
N SER A 62 -12.64 -12.91 -9.39
CA SER A 62 -12.18 -13.57 -10.60
C SER A 62 -10.66 -13.73 -10.54
N GLY A 63 -10.17 -14.94 -10.23
CA GLY A 63 -8.82 -15.45 -10.55
C GLY A 63 -7.58 -14.60 -10.23
N CYS A 64 -7.73 -13.45 -9.56
CA CYS A 64 -6.71 -12.42 -9.51
C CYS A 64 -5.81 -12.71 -8.32
N THR A 65 -4.54 -13.03 -8.61
CA THR A 65 -3.47 -13.17 -7.60
C THR A 65 -3.02 -11.84 -7.01
N ARG A 66 -3.63 -10.74 -7.46
CA ARG A 66 -3.37 -9.37 -7.03
C ARG A 66 -3.73 -9.17 -5.57
N THR A 67 -2.74 -8.77 -4.80
CA THR A 67 -2.92 -8.49 -3.38
C THR A 67 -2.96 -6.98 -3.16
N THR A 68 -4.07 -6.52 -2.57
CA THR A 68 -4.32 -5.10 -2.31
C THR A 68 -4.23 -4.79 -0.83
N PHE A 69 -3.61 -3.67 -0.50
CA PHE A 69 -3.50 -3.17 0.88
C PHE A 69 -4.01 -1.73 0.98
N ALA A 70 -5.05 -1.51 1.76
CA ALA A 70 -5.47 -0.17 2.13
C ALA A 70 -4.49 0.40 3.17
N ILE A 71 -3.91 1.56 2.87
CA ILE A 71 -3.04 2.31 3.78
C ILE A 71 -3.67 3.65 4.16
N LYS A 72 -3.31 4.14 5.34
CA LYS A 72 -3.71 5.43 5.87
C LYS A 72 -2.46 6.26 6.11
N GLU A 73 -2.67 7.56 6.24
CA GLU A 73 -1.59 8.48 6.58
C GLU A 73 -0.85 8.03 7.84
N VAL A 74 0.48 7.94 7.74
CA VAL A 74 1.36 7.61 8.85
C VAL A 74 1.80 8.90 9.54
N LYS A 75 1.18 9.21 10.69
CA LYS A 75 1.37 10.48 11.40
C LYS A 75 2.78 10.68 12.00
N TYR A 76 3.46 9.59 12.34
CA TYR A 76 4.77 9.62 12.98
C TYR A 76 5.74 8.72 12.23
N SER A 77 6.83 9.28 11.71
CA SER A 77 7.94 8.54 11.12
C SER A 77 9.03 8.19 12.13
N GLY A 78 9.04 8.81 13.32
CA GLY A 78 10.01 8.58 14.38
C GLY A 78 9.72 7.31 15.19
N ASN A 79 10.59 6.31 15.04
CA ASN A 79 10.67 5.06 15.82
C ASN A 79 9.59 3.99 15.60
N LYS A 80 9.90 2.77 16.08
CA LYS A 80 9.07 1.54 15.99
C LYS A 80 7.68 1.78 16.60
N GLY A 81 6.69 2.06 15.75
CA GLY A 81 5.29 2.34 16.10
C GLY A 81 4.33 2.06 14.93
N VAL A 82 3.05 2.49 15.04
CA VAL A 82 1.97 2.25 14.06
C VAL A 82 2.32 2.88 12.70
N GLY A 83 2.99 2.11 11.86
CA GLY A 83 3.35 2.47 10.49
C GLY A 83 2.40 1.86 9.46
N ILE A 84 2.95 1.45 8.33
CA ILE A 84 2.19 0.72 7.30
C ILE A 84 1.62 -0.61 7.86
N PRO A 85 0.54 -1.14 7.25
CA PRO A 85 -0.12 -2.35 7.70
C PRO A 85 0.86 -3.51 7.90
N GLN A 86 0.70 -4.25 9.00
CA GLN A 86 1.50 -5.45 9.27
C GLN A 86 1.38 -6.49 8.15
N ALA A 87 0.20 -6.62 7.55
CA ALA A 87 -0.03 -7.52 6.43
C ALA A 87 0.79 -7.11 5.19
N LEU A 88 0.91 -5.81 4.91
CA LEU A 88 1.77 -5.31 3.83
C LEU A 88 3.23 -5.63 4.11
N ARG A 89 3.70 -5.44 5.34
CA ARG A 89 5.09 -5.79 5.74
C ARG A 89 5.36 -7.29 5.60
N ALA A 90 4.44 -8.13 6.04
CA ALA A 90 4.54 -9.58 5.87
C ALA A 90 4.56 -9.97 4.38
N PHE A 91 3.68 -9.37 3.58
CA PHE A 91 3.58 -9.66 2.16
C PHE A 91 4.88 -9.33 1.40
N VAL A 92 5.47 -8.16 1.64
CA VAL A 92 6.71 -7.78 0.93
C VAL A 92 7.88 -8.69 1.28
N ARG A 93 7.90 -9.26 2.49
CA ARG A 93 8.88 -10.29 2.90
C ARG A 93 8.71 -11.57 2.08
N VAL A 94 7.47 -12.07 1.97
CA VAL A 94 7.15 -13.25 1.13
C VAL A 94 7.46 -12.98 -0.34
N PHE A 95 7.05 -11.81 -0.84
CA PHE A 95 7.28 -11.37 -2.21
C PHE A 95 8.78 -11.36 -2.56
N CYS A 96 9.63 -10.92 -1.64
CA CYS A 96 11.08 -10.83 -1.86
C CYS A 96 11.86 -12.09 -1.47
N ALA A 97 11.21 -13.15 -0.98
CA ALA A 97 11.90 -14.38 -0.65
C ALA A 97 12.57 -14.97 -1.91
N THR A 98 13.80 -15.44 -1.76
CA THR A 98 14.62 -15.95 -2.88
C THR A 98 14.83 -17.45 -2.84
N SER A 99 14.42 -18.10 -1.76
CA SER A 99 14.58 -19.54 -1.54
C SER A 99 13.34 -20.17 -0.91
N ILE A 100 13.20 -21.49 -1.02
CA ILE A 100 12.10 -22.23 -0.40
C ILE A 100 12.30 -22.23 1.12
N GLU A 101 13.53 -22.36 1.56
CA GLU A 101 13.95 -22.37 2.96
C GLU A 101 13.50 -21.09 3.68
N GLU A 102 13.66 -19.92 3.05
CA GLU A 102 13.15 -18.65 3.58
C GLU A 102 11.62 -18.66 3.79
N LEU A 103 10.88 -19.22 2.84
CA LEU A 103 9.42 -19.32 2.95
C LEU A 103 9.02 -20.31 4.04
N GLU A 104 9.74 -21.42 4.17
CA GLU A 104 9.51 -22.42 5.20
C GLU A 104 9.82 -21.89 6.60
N GLU A 105 10.92 -21.14 6.77
CA GLU A 105 11.21 -20.44 8.02
C GLU A 105 10.07 -19.50 8.44
N MET A 106 9.49 -18.75 7.48
CA MET A 106 8.33 -17.89 7.77
C MET A 106 7.09 -18.71 8.18
N ALA A 107 6.85 -19.86 7.55
CA ALA A 107 5.76 -20.76 7.91
C ALA A 107 5.96 -21.39 9.29
N VAL A 108 7.18 -21.80 9.64
CA VAL A 108 7.53 -22.32 10.96
C VAL A 108 7.32 -21.24 12.02
N GLU A 109 7.80 -20.01 11.80
CA GLU A 109 7.52 -18.88 12.70
C GLU A 109 6.01 -18.71 12.90
N ALA A 110 5.22 -18.77 11.84
CA ALA A 110 3.77 -18.63 11.93
C ALA A 110 3.14 -19.76 12.77
N ALA A 111 3.56 -21.01 12.56
CA ALA A 111 3.04 -22.17 13.27
C ALA A 111 3.38 -22.16 14.77
N GLU A 112 4.55 -21.63 15.13
CA GLU A 112 5.01 -21.52 16.52
C GLU A 112 4.40 -20.32 17.27
N ASN A 113 3.76 -19.38 16.57
CA ASN A 113 3.22 -18.16 17.15
C ASN A 113 1.69 -18.08 16.99
N ASP A 114 1.17 -16.99 16.42
CA ASP A 114 -0.26 -16.70 16.31
C ASP A 114 -0.86 -17.09 14.94
N GLY A 115 -0.17 -17.96 14.19
CA GLY A 115 -0.56 -18.39 12.86
C GLY A 115 -0.31 -17.37 11.75
N ARG A 116 0.16 -16.15 12.08
CA ARG A 116 0.35 -15.06 11.11
C ARG A 116 1.73 -15.13 10.48
N LEU A 117 1.75 -15.19 9.15
CA LEU A 117 2.98 -15.29 8.37
C LEU A 117 3.86 -14.04 8.49
N ALA A 118 5.17 -14.26 8.63
CA ALA A 118 6.20 -13.22 8.59
C ALA A 118 5.80 -11.98 9.39
N ARG A 119 5.28 -12.16 10.61
CA ARG A 119 4.80 -11.04 11.44
C ARG A 119 5.99 -10.25 11.96
N ARG A 120 7.05 -10.93 12.40
CA ARG A 120 8.26 -10.29 12.91
C ARG A 120 9.20 -9.90 11.76
N PRO A 121 10.11 -8.93 11.96
CA PRO A 121 11.19 -8.67 11.01
C PRO A 121 11.99 -9.95 10.73
N LEU A 122 12.49 -10.10 9.50
CA LEU A 122 13.33 -11.24 9.15
C LEU A 122 14.60 -11.27 10.02
N LYS A 123 15.09 -12.47 10.32
CA LYS A 123 16.33 -12.68 11.12
C LYS A 123 17.53 -11.99 10.48
N HIS A 124 17.62 -12.02 9.16
CA HIS A 124 18.66 -11.35 8.40
C HIS A 124 18.23 -9.92 8.07
N ALA A 125 18.86 -8.94 8.73
CA ALA A 125 18.57 -7.52 8.55
C ALA A 125 18.67 -7.07 7.09
N GLU A 126 19.64 -7.59 6.33
CA GLU A 126 19.80 -7.29 4.91
C GLU A 126 18.58 -7.70 4.06
N ARG A 127 17.98 -8.87 4.35
CA ARG A 127 16.77 -9.34 3.66
C ARG A 127 15.56 -8.50 4.02
N GLU A 128 15.44 -8.11 5.29
CA GLU A 128 14.39 -7.21 5.75
C GLU A 128 14.48 -5.85 5.06
N VAL A 129 15.69 -5.28 4.97
CA VAL A 129 15.95 -4.02 4.26
C VAL A 129 15.70 -4.17 2.77
N HIS A 130 16.11 -5.29 2.14
CA HIS A 130 15.85 -5.56 0.72
C HIS A 130 14.34 -5.57 0.42
N ALA A 131 13.55 -6.28 1.21
CA ALA A 131 12.10 -6.35 1.04
C ALA A 131 11.43 -4.97 1.12
N HIS A 132 11.86 -4.14 2.09
CA HIS A 132 11.30 -2.79 2.26
C HIS A 132 11.83 -1.79 1.22
N ARG A 133 13.03 -1.99 0.66
CA ARG A 133 13.52 -1.21 -0.49
C ARG A 133 12.70 -1.48 -1.76
N LYS A 134 12.29 -2.73 -2.00
CA LYS A 134 11.35 -3.04 -3.10
C LYS A 134 10.02 -2.33 -2.92
N LEU A 135 9.51 -2.25 -1.69
CA LEU A 135 8.31 -1.47 -1.38
C LEU A 135 8.52 0.04 -1.63
N LEU A 136 9.67 0.60 -1.27
CA LEU A 136 9.98 2.01 -1.55
C LEU A 136 9.96 2.33 -3.04
N MET A 137 10.56 1.48 -3.88
CA MET A 137 10.53 1.67 -5.34
C MET A 137 9.11 1.66 -5.89
N HIS A 138 8.26 0.77 -5.35
CA HIS A 138 6.86 0.70 -5.75
C HIS A 138 6.07 1.94 -5.31
N LEU A 139 6.26 2.39 -4.06
CA LEU A 139 5.64 3.61 -3.54
C LEU A 139 6.08 4.84 -4.33
N ASP A 140 7.36 4.96 -4.66
CA ASP A 140 7.89 6.06 -5.45
C ASP A 140 7.24 6.12 -6.84
N SER A 141 7.14 4.98 -7.54
CA SER A 141 6.42 4.91 -8.82
C SER A 141 4.97 5.36 -8.70
N MET A 142 4.27 4.97 -7.63
CA MET A 142 2.89 5.42 -7.39
C MET A 142 2.83 6.93 -7.11
N ILE A 143 3.74 7.47 -6.30
CA ILE A 143 3.85 8.90 -5.98
C ILE A 143 4.06 9.72 -7.25
N GLN A 144 4.97 9.30 -8.13
CA GLN A 144 5.22 9.97 -9.41
C GLN A 144 3.98 9.94 -10.31
N GLY A 145 3.27 8.80 -10.37
CA GLY A 145 2.04 8.67 -11.12
C GLY A 145 0.94 9.63 -10.65
N HIS A 146 0.75 9.77 -9.33
CA HIS A 146 -0.23 10.71 -8.77
C HIS A 146 0.18 12.17 -9.00
N SER A 147 1.46 12.49 -8.81
CA SER A 147 1.99 13.85 -9.03
C SER A 147 1.79 14.28 -10.48
N THR A 148 2.15 13.41 -11.43
CA THR A 148 1.94 13.63 -12.86
C THR A 148 0.45 13.81 -13.20
N ALA A 149 -0.44 13.00 -12.62
CA ALA A 149 -1.87 13.12 -12.85
C ALA A 149 -2.44 14.45 -12.33
N ILE A 150 -1.96 14.94 -11.19
CA ILE A 150 -2.35 16.25 -10.65
C ILE A 150 -1.89 17.38 -11.58
N GLU A 151 -0.64 17.34 -12.05
CA GLU A 151 -0.10 18.32 -13.01
C GLU A 151 -0.86 18.30 -14.34
N GLN A 152 -1.24 17.13 -14.83
CA GLN A 152 -2.07 16.99 -16.02
C GLN A 152 -3.45 17.61 -15.83
N LEU A 153 -4.09 17.43 -14.67
CA LEU A 153 -5.34 18.12 -14.37
C LEU A 153 -5.16 19.65 -14.41
N GLU A 154 -4.02 20.18 -13.98
CA GLU A 154 -3.75 21.62 -13.98
C GLU A 154 -3.49 22.20 -15.37
N THR A 155 -2.75 21.48 -16.19
CA THR A 155 -2.29 21.92 -17.52
C THR A 155 -3.34 21.76 -18.62
N ILE A 156 -4.40 20.97 -18.39
CA ILE A 156 -5.54 20.89 -19.30
C ILE A 156 -6.32 22.22 -19.23
N ASP A 157 -5.92 23.18 -20.07
CA ASP A 157 -6.67 24.38 -20.49
C ASP A 157 -7.11 24.30 -21.97
N GLY A 158 -6.89 23.15 -22.62
CA GLY A 158 -7.29 22.87 -24.00
C GLY A 158 -8.79 22.53 -24.17
N ALA A 159 -9.20 22.10 -25.38
CA ALA A 159 -10.59 21.74 -25.70
C ALA A 159 -11.20 20.68 -24.75
N ALA A 160 -10.38 19.78 -24.20
CA ALA A 160 -10.79 18.81 -23.17
C ALA A 160 -11.16 19.47 -21.82
N SER A 161 -10.51 20.59 -21.44
CA SER A 161 -10.84 21.37 -20.24
C SER A 161 -12.26 21.93 -20.30
N ARG A 162 -12.66 22.42 -21.48
CA ARG A 162 -14.01 22.96 -21.72
C ARG A 162 -15.12 21.92 -21.57
N SER A 163 -14.79 20.62 -21.70
CA SER A 163 -15.74 19.52 -21.51
C SER A 163 -15.85 19.02 -20.08
N MET A 164 -14.83 19.27 -19.23
CA MET A 164 -14.81 18.77 -17.86
C MET A 164 -15.35 19.81 -16.88
N HIS A 165 -16.44 19.48 -16.21
CA HIS A 165 -17.06 20.35 -15.23
C HIS A 165 -16.08 20.68 -14.08
N GLN A 166 -15.86 21.96 -13.78
CA GLN A 166 -14.88 22.44 -12.79
C GLN A 166 -15.00 21.74 -11.44
N PHE A 167 -16.23 21.50 -10.97
CA PHE A 167 -16.46 20.75 -9.73
C PHE A 167 -15.87 19.33 -9.75
N ARG A 168 -15.98 18.61 -10.87
CA ARG A 168 -15.41 17.26 -11.01
C ARG A 168 -13.89 17.30 -11.11
N LYS A 169 -13.33 18.34 -11.73
CA LYS A 169 -11.89 18.61 -11.76
C LYS A 169 -11.34 18.80 -10.34
N GLU A 170 -12.01 19.62 -9.52
CA GLU A 170 -11.64 19.81 -8.11
C GLU A 170 -11.81 18.54 -7.28
N MET A 171 -12.84 17.73 -7.54
CA MET A 171 -12.99 16.44 -6.87
C MET A 171 -11.83 15.49 -7.20
N ALA A 172 -11.45 15.38 -8.47
CA ALA A 172 -10.33 14.55 -8.90
C ALA A 172 -9.01 15.03 -8.26
N LYS A 173 -8.78 16.35 -8.21
CA LYS A 173 -7.62 16.93 -7.52
C LYS A 173 -7.57 16.58 -6.04
N ASN A 174 -8.69 16.78 -5.32
CA ASN A 174 -8.75 16.48 -3.89
C ASN A 174 -8.55 14.99 -3.59
N LEU A 175 -9.08 14.12 -4.44
CA LEU A 175 -8.85 12.67 -4.36
C LEU A 175 -7.36 12.33 -4.52
N LEU A 176 -6.75 12.77 -5.63
CA LEU A 176 -5.35 12.46 -5.94
C LEU A 176 -4.38 13.06 -4.91
N ALA A 177 -4.62 14.30 -4.47
CA ALA A 177 -3.79 14.95 -3.46
C ALA A 177 -3.85 14.23 -2.10
N GLY A 178 -5.05 13.74 -1.73
CA GLY A 178 -5.24 12.93 -0.53
C GLY A 178 -4.50 11.61 -0.57
N GLU A 179 -4.61 10.87 -1.68
CA GLU A 179 -3.89 9.61 -1.89
C GLU A 179 -2.38 9.83 -1.94
N LEU A 180 -1.91 10.90 -2.60
CA LEU A 180 -0.51 11.29 -2.67
C LEU A 180 0.08 11.55 -1.27
N GLN A 181 -0.63 12.29 -0.42
CA GLN A 181 -0.20 12.55 0.97
C GLN A 181 -0.05 11.24 1.76
N VAL A 182 -1.01 10.33 1.62
CA VAL A 182 -0.95 9.01 2.27
C VAL A 182 0.27 8.22 1.78
N LEU A 183 0.50 8.17 0.47
CA LEU A 183 1.65 7.47 -0.13
C LEU A 183 3.00 8.06 0.32
N GLN A 184 3.13 9.39 0.35
CA GLN A 184 4.33 10.08 0.81
C GLN A 184 4.63 9.79 2.28
N SER A 185 3.60 9.79 3.14
CA SER A 185 3.76 9.45 4.55
C SER A 185 4.22 8.00 4.75
N ALA A 186 3.68 7.06 3.95
CA ALA A 186 4.09 5.66 3.97
C ALA A 186 5.54 5.50 3.47
N TYR A 187 5.92 6.19 2.38
CA TYR A 187 7.29 6.20 1.87
C TYR A 187 8.27 6.68 2.93
N ALA A 188 8.01 7.82 3.58
CA ALA A 188 8.86 8.37 4.62
C ALA A 188 9.02 7.40 5.81
N TRP A 189 7.93 6.75 6.22
CA TRP A 189 7.99 5.73 7.27
C TRP A 189 8.84 4.53 6.88
N VAL A 190 8.64 3.96 5.68
CA VAL A 190 9.41 2.81 5.20
C VAL A 190 10.89 3.16 5.05
N ALA A 191 11.21 4.36 4.56
CA ALA A 191 12.58 4.84 4.44
C ALA A 191 13.27 4.93 5.81
N ASN A 192 12.57 5.43 6.84
CA ASN A 192 13.11 5.48 8.19
C ASN A 192 13.22 4.07 8.83
N TYR A 193 12.25 3.19 8.54
CA TYR A 193 12.30 1.80 8.98
C TYR A 193 13.54 1.09 8.45
N CYS A 194 13.84 1.22 7.15
CA CYS A 194 15.06 0.66 6.54
C CYS A 194 16.34 1.16 7.22
N LYS A 195 16.42 2.46 7.55
CA LYS A 195 17.57 3.02 8.29
C LYS A 195 17.71 2.41 9.67
N THR A 196 16.59 2.28 10.39
CA THR A 196 16.57 1.71 11.75
C THR A 196 17.00 0.25 11.77
N VAL A 197 16.56 -0.56 10.82
CA VAL A 197 16.94 -1.98 10.70
C VAL A 197 18.39 -2.14 10.26
N ALA A 198 18.91 -1.26 9.41
CA ALA A 198 20.31 -1.32 8.99
C ALA A 198 21.31 -0.95 10.10
N CYS A 199 20.86 -0.28 11.16
CA CYS A 199 21.67 0.12 12.31
C CYS A 199 21.61 -0.88 13.49
N THR A 200 20.86 -1.98 13.37
CA THR A 200 20.75 -3.05 14.38
C THR A 200 21.51 -4.28 13.94
#